data_AF-A0A3A8P0S8-F1
#
_entry.id   AF-A0A3A8P0S8-F1
#
_cell.length_a   1.000
_cell.length_b   1.000
_cell.length_c   1.000
_cell.angle_alpha   90.00
_cell.angle_beta   90.00
_cell.angle_gamma   90.00
#
_symmetry.space_group_name_H-M   'P 1'
#
loop_
_entity.id
_entity.type
_entity.pdbx_description
1 polymer ?
#
loop_
_entity_poly.entity_id
_entity_poly.type
_entity_poly.pdbx_seq_one_letter_code
_entity_poly.pdbx_strand_id
1 'polypeptide(L)'
;MSRKPVDFVTLDALVQGEDDPETPAAWRALLTTPDAATRWAQAVARRATIDRFAMEVLNHPWLASSLSRLRRKTRFPVGVALSLHLVPPPLTALLGPTSRAPELLTAPAWGEIESLSVKVGLTLELHPFQAPGEHVRVFYQSRTAQGSMPGRRWKLEPGESPVLLMAVEGADADDTLDSALSKSLSSAGVVLFELAEEAPED
;
A
#
# COMPACT_ATOMS: atom_id res chain seq x y z
N MET A 1 -4.26 35.68 15.92
CA MET A 1 -3.10 34.80 15.64
C MET A 1 -3.64 33.47 15.16
N SER A 2 -3.40 33.13 13.90
CA SER A 2 -3.82 31.83 13.36
C SER A 2 -2.96 30.74 14.02
N ARG A 3 -3.56 29.93 14.91
CA ARG A 3 -2.85 28.84 15.57
C ARG A 3 -2.62 27.75 14.53
N LYS A 4 -1.35 27.37 14.33
CA LYS A 4 -0.97 26.32 13.40
C LYS A 4 -1.64 25.01 13.86
N PRO A 5 -2.35 24.29 12.96
CA PRO A 5 -2.88 22.97 13.30
C PRO A 5 -1.74 22.02 13.69
N VAL A 6 -1.98 21.15 14.68
CA VAL A 6 -1.06 20.07 15.06
C VAL A 6 -0.82 19.19 13.82
N ASP A 7 0.45 18.90 13.52
CA ASP A 7 0.82 18.05 12.39
C ASP A 7 0.63 16.56 12.69
N PHE A 8 0.69 15.73 11.64
CA PHE A 8 0.41 14.30 11.75
C PHE A 8 1.42 13.54 12.60
N VAL A 9 2.70 13.93 12.55
CA VAL A 9 3.78 13.28 13.32
C VAL A 9 3.54 13.50 14.81
N THR A 10 3.24 14.73 15.20
CA THR A 10 2.94 15.08 16.59
C THR A 10 1.67 14.37 17.07
N LEU A 11 0.63 14.27 16.23
CA LEU A 11 -0.58 13.52 16.58
C LEU A 11 -0.30 12.02 16.78
N ASP A 12 0.55 11.41 15.97
CA ASP A 12 0.90 10.00 16.10
C ASP A 12 1.71 9.74 17.39
N ALA A 13 2.64 10.64 17.74
CA ALA A 13 3.37 10.60 19.01
C ALA A 13 2.43 10.71 20.23
N LEU A 14 1.41 11.60 20.15
CA LEU A 14 0.38 11.68 21.19
C LEU A 14 -0.42 10.39 21.33
N VAL A 15 -0.76 9.72 20.23
CA VAL A 15 -1.47 8.42 20.25
C VAL A 15 -0.61 7.34 20.91
N GLN A 16 0.69 7.34 20.66
CA GLN A 16 1.64 6.41 21.28
C GLN A 16 1.90 6.71 22.77
N GLY A 17 1.44 7.86 23.28
CA GLY A 17 1.69 8.28 24.65
C GLY A 17 3.14 8.69 24.90
N GLU A 18 3.82 9.24 23.88
CA GLU A 18 5.19 9.74 24.05
C GLU A 18 5.19 10.98 24.98
N ASP A 19 5.95 10.87 26.08
CA ASP A 19 6.12 11.95 27.06
C ASP A 19 7.27 12.87 26.63
N ASP A 20 6.93 13.87 25.83
CA ASP A 20 7.83 14.95 25.40
C ASP A 20 7.42 16.27 26.09
N PRO A 21 8.33 17.23 26.35
CA PRO A 21 7.97 18.51 26.97
C PRO A 21 6.94 19.32 26.18
N GLU A 22 6.79 19.05 24.87
CA GLU A 22 5.80 19.70 24.01
C GLU A 22 4.40 19.02 24.07
N THR A 23 4.29 17.81 24.61
CA THR A 23 3.05 17.02 24.70
C THR A 23 1.86 17.80 25.30
N PRO A 24 2.00 18.54 26.43
CA PRO A 24 0.90 19.34 26.97
C PRO A 24 0.45 20.48 26.04
N ALA A 25 1.37 21.07 25.27
CA ALA A 25 1.05 22.13 24.32
C ALA A 25 0.33 21.56 23.08
N ALA A 26 0.77 20.40 22.59
CA ALA A 26 0.15 19.69 21.48
C ALA A 26 -1.30 19.25 21.81
N TRP A 27 -1.53 18.70 23.01
CA TRP A 27 -2.89 18.39 23.49
C TRP A 27 -3.80 19.61 23.51
N ARG A 28 -3.32 20.73 24.06
CA ARG A 28 -4.10 21.98 24.07
C ARG A 28 -4.40 22.46 22.66
N ALA A 29 -3.44 22.38 21.74
CA ALA A 29 -3.63 22.77 20.35
C ALA A 29 -4.69 21.89 19.67
N LEU A 30 -4.65 20.56 19.86
CA LEU A 30 -5.65 19.63 19.35
C LEU A 30 -7.04 19.93 19.89
N LEU A 31 -7.19 20.05 21.22
CA LEU A 31 -8.49 20.29 21.88
C LEU A 31 -9.14 21.62 21.50
N THR A 32 -8.36 22.60 21.05
CA THR A 32 -8.89 23.89 20.55
C THR A 32 -9.29 23.87 19.08
N THR A 33 -9.10 22.75 18.37
CA THR A 33 -9.47 22.60 16.96
C THR A 33 -10.93 22.16 16.85
N PRO A 34 -11.75 22.77 15.97
CA PRO A 34 -13.17 22.40 15.81
C PRO A 34 -13.41 20.91 15.51
N ASP A 35 -12.50 20.28 14.75
CA ASP A 35 -12.58 18.87 14.35
C ASP A 35 -11.62 17.97 15.17
N ALA A 36 -11.35 18.32 16.43
CA ALA A 36 -10.39 17.61 17.28
C ALA A 36 -10.67 16.10 17.34
N ALA A 37 -11.93 15.72 17.54
CA ALA A 37 -12.34 14.31 17.63
C ALA A 37 -12.06 13.55 16.33
N THR A 38 -12.41 14.14 15.18
CA THR A 38 -12.15 13.55 13.86
C THR A 38 -10.65 13.38 13.61
N ARG A 39 -9.86 14.41 13.91
CA ARG A 39 -8.39 14.37 13.75
C ARG A 39 -7.74 13.33 14.66
N TRP A 40 -8.23 13.21 15.88
CA TRP A 40 -7.79 12.18 16.82
C TRP A 40 -8.13 10.78 16.30
N ALA A 41 -9.38 10.55 15.89
CA ALA A 41 -9.80 9.26 15.32
C ALA A 41 -8.96 8.87 14.09
N GLN A 42 -8.66 9.83 13.21
CA GLN A 42 -7.78 9.62 12.06
C GLN A 42 -6.34 9.29 12.47
N ALA A 43 -5.80 9.93 13.51
CA ALA A 43 -4.46 9.63 14.01
C ALA A 43 -4.40 8.22 14.63
N VAL A 44 -5.40 7.85 15.43
CA VAL A 44 -5.52 6.49 16.00
C VAL A 44 -5.60 5.44 14.90
N ALA A 45 -6.44 5.64 13.88
CA ALA A 45 -6.58 4.72 12.76
C ALA A 45 -5.29 4.60 11.93
N ARG A 46 -4.63 5.74 11.67
CA ARG A 46 -3.32 5.76 10.98
C ARG A 46 -2.27 5.00 11.79
N ARG A 47 -2.18 5.24 13.10
CA ARG A 47 -1.23 4.56 13.97
C ARG A 47 -1.47 3.06 14.04
N ALA A 48 -2.73 2.63 14.19
CA ALA A 48 -3.09 1.21 14.15
C ALA A 48 -2.65 0.54 12.83
N THR A 49 -2.80 1.24 11.70
CA THR A 49 -2.31 0.76 10.40
C THR A 49 -0.79 0.62 10.37
N ILE A 50 -0.06 1.62 10.89
CA ILE A 50 1.41 1.59 10.98
C ILE A 50 1.89 0.44 11.88
N ASP A 51 1.29 0.28 13.05
CA ASP A 51 1.66 -0.77 14.00
C ASP A 51 1.38 -2.16 13.44
N ARG A 52 0.24 -2.35 12.76
CA ARG A 52 -0.07 -3.59 12.05
C ARG A 52 0.98 -3.88 10.98
N PHE A 53 1.32 -2.89 10.15
CA PHE A 53 2.35 -3.06 9.13
C PHE A 53 3.72 -3.37 9.74
N ALA A 54 4.10 -2.71 10.84
CA ALA A 54 5.36 -2.98 11.52
C ALA A 54 5.42 -4.41 12.06
N MET A 55 4.34 -4.91 12.66
CA MET A 55 4.22 -6.29 13.11
C MET A 55 4.38 -7.28 11.96
N GLU A 56 3.76 -7.01 10.81
CA GLU A 56 3.90 -7.84 9.61
C GLU A 56 5.34 -7.85 9.09
N VAL A 57 5.99 -6.69 9.03
CA VAL A 57 7.41 -6.60 8.62
C VAL A 57 8.32 -7.37 9.58
N LEU A 58 8.04 -7.34 10.89
CA LEU A 58 8.77 -8.12 11.89
C LEU A 58 8.56 -9.64 11.70
N ASN A 59 7.34 -10.07 11.41
CA ASN A 59 7.00 -11.48 11.18
C ASN A 59 7.52 -12.01 9.83
N HIS A 60 7.80 -11.10 8.89
CA HIS A 60 8.22 -11.43 7.53
C HIS A 60 9.52 -10.70 7.14
N PRO A 61 10.70 -11.15 7.60
CA PRO A 61 11.98 -10.47 7.34
C PRO A 61 12.31 -10.27 5.85
N TRP A 62 11.81 -11.14 4.98
CA TRP A 62 11.96 -10.98 3.53
C TRP A 62 11.31 -9.68 3.03
N LEU A 63 10.19 -9.26 3.63
CA LEU A 63 9.49 -8.02 3.31
C LEU A 63 10.37 -6.82 3.65
N ALA A 64 11.02 -6.81 4.82
CA ALA A 64 11.96 -5.77 5.21
C ALA A 64 13.10 -5.60 4.18
N SER A 65 13.67 -6.72 3.71
CA SER A 65 14.70 -6.71 2.67
C SER A 65 14.19 -6.11 1.36
N SER A 66 13.01 -6.52 0.89
CA SER A 66 12.42 -6.02 -0.35
C SER A 66 12.08 -4.53 -0.27
N LEU A 67 11.43 -4.10 0.82
CA LEU A 67 11.13 -2.69 1.09
C LEU A 67 12.41 -1.84 1.13
N SER A 68 13.48 -2.34 1.77
CA SER A 68 14.76 -1.62 1.82
C SER A 68 15.40 -1.48 0.43
N ARG A 69 15.26 -2.46 -0.46
CA ARG A 69 15.80 -2.38 -1.83
C ARG A 69 15.03 -1.36 -2.67
N LEU A 70 13.70 -1.36 -2.54
CA LEU A 70 12.80 -0.44 -3.24
C LEU A 70 13.03 1.01 -2.79
N ARG A 71 13.20 1.27 -1.49
CA ARG A 71 13.46 2.62 -0.95
C ARG A 71 14.74 3.27 -1.45
N ARG A 72 15.76 2.51 -1.85
CA ARG A 72 17.05 3.06 -2.29
C ARG A 72 17.02 3.65 -3.70
N LYS A 73 15.89 3.55 -4.41
CA LYS A 73 15.79 3.77 -5.85
C LYS A 73 14.81 4.85 -6.30
N THR A 74 14.33 5.68 -5.38
CA THR A 74 13.44 6.81 -5.67
C THR A 74 14.20 7.95 -6.36
N ARG A 75 14.15 8.00 -7.69
CA ARG A 75 14.48 9.21 -8.45
C ARG A 75 13.25 9.58 -9.28
N PHE A 76 12.70 10.74 -8.98
CA PHE A 76 11.61 11.45 -9.67
C PHE A 76 10.16 11.11 -9.25
N PRO A 77 9.42 12.09 -8.69
CA PRO A 77 7.98 11.96 -8.53
C PRO A 77 7.33 12.14 -9.91
N VAL A 78 6.73 11.07 -10.43
CA VAL A 78 5.90 11.10 -11.64
C VAL A 78 4.58 10.43 -11.27
N GLY A 79 3.50 11.22 -11.22
CA GLY A 79 2.09 10.76 -11.17
C GLY A 79 1.75 9.51 -10.34
N VAL A 80 0.62 8.88 -10.69
CA VAL A 80 0.27 7.51 -10.23
C VAL A 80 1.04 6.53 -11.09
N ALA A 81 1.76 5.59 -10.49
CA ALA A 81 2.63 4.64 -11.18
C ALA A 81 2.02 3.25 -11.34
N LEU A 82 1.25 2.84 -10.35
CA LEU A 82 0.59 1.55 -10.32
C LEU A 82 -0.80 1.79 -9.76
N SER A 83 -1.83 1.35 -10.45
CA SER A 83 -3.18 1.31 -9.90
C SER A 83 -3.64 -0.13 -9.76
N LEU A 84 -4.27 -0.42 -8.62
CA LEU A 84 -4.78 -1.73 -8.28
C LEU A 84 -6.30 -1.68 -8.29
N HIS A 85 -6.90 -2.53 -9.11
CA HIS A 85 -8.35 -2.52 -9.33
C HIS A 85 -8.95 -3.86 -8.93
N LEU A 86 -10.14 -3.82 -8.34
CA LEU A 86 -10.93 -5.02 -8.12
C LEU A 86 -11.58 -5.49 -9.42
N VAL A 87 -11.33 -6.75 -9.80
CA VAL A 87 -12.00 -7.36 -10.96
C VAL A 87 -13.38 -7.88 -10.54
N PRO A 88 -14.48 -7.35 -11.10
CA PRO A 88 -15.81 -7.82 -10.76
C PRO A 88 -16.02 -9.27 -11.23
N PRO A 89 -16.80 -10.09 -10.49
CA PRO A 89 -17.08 -11.46 -10.88
C PRO A 89 -17.82 -11.53 -12.22
N PRO A 90 -17.62 -12.59 -13.02
CA PRO A 90 -18.17 -12.70 -14.38
C PRO A 90 -19.70 -12.67 -14.41
N LEU A 91 -20.38 -13.15 -13.36
CA LEU A 91 -21.85 -13.15 -13.30
C LEU A 91 -22.44 -11.74 -13.28
N THR A 92 -21.74 -10.78 -12.67
CA THR A 92 -22.15 -9.36 -12.67
C THR A 92 -22.03 -8.71 -14.04
N ALA A 93 -21.23 -9.25 -14.96
CA ALA A 93 -21.07 -8.74 -16.32
C ALA A 93 -22.14 -9.27 -17.30
N LEU A 94 -22.94 -10.27 -16.90
CA LEU A 94 -23.94 -10.93 -17.76
C LEU A 94 -25.36 -10.34 -17.66
N LEU A 95 -25.65 -9.51 -16.64
CA LEU A 95 -27.01 -9.00 -16.36
C LEU A 95 -27.32 -7.63 -17.03
N GLY A 96 -26.77 -7.38 -18.22
CA GLY A 96 -26.91 -6.11 -18.95
C GLY A 96 -25.73 -5.17 -18.73
N PRO A 97 -25.78 -3.91 -19.22
CA PRO A 97 -24.69 -2.94 -19.07
C PRO A 97 -24.57 -2.48 -17.62
N THR A 98 -24.05 -3.34 -16.75
CA THR A 98 -23.58 -2.98 -15.43
C THR A 98 -22.30 -2.20 -15.61
N SER A 99 -22.45 -0.88 -15.70
CA SER A 99 -21.39 0.14 -15.65
C SER A 99 -20.66 0.17 -14.29
N ARG A 100 -20.40 -0.97 -13.64
CA ARG A 100 -19.44 -1.02 -12.55
C ARG A 100 -18.06 -1.12 -13.19
N ALA A 101 -17.51 0.06 -13.48
CA ALA A 101 -16.09 0.21 -13.74
C ALA A 101 -15.30 -0.50 -12.63
N PRO A 102 -14.12 -1.06 -12.94
CA PRO A 102 -13.24 -1.63 -11.93
C PRO A 102 -13.06 -0.66 -10.78
N GLU A 103 -13.20 -1.15 -9.55
CA GLU A 103 -13.07 -0.31 -8.35
C GLU A 103 -11.58 -0.10 -8.08
N LEU A 104 -11.14 1.16 -8.13
CA LEU A 104 -9.77 1.55 -7.77
C LEU A 104 -9.59 1.40 -6.25
N LEU A 105 -8.68 0.51 -5.85
CA LEU A 105 -8.38 0.25 -4.43
C LEU A 105 -7.24 1.14 -3.93
N THR A 106 -6.19 1.30 -4.74
CA THR A 106 -5.00 2.10 -4.42
C THR A 106 -4.24 2.46 -5.69
N ALA A 107 -3.45 3.52 -5.62
CA ALA A 107 -2.77 4.15 -6.75
C ALA A 107 -1.37 4.66 -6.37
N PRO A 108 -0.45 3.83 -5.83
CA PRO A 108 0.86 4.30 -5.37
C PRO A 108 1.64 5.01 -6.47
N ALA A 109 2.30 6.10 -6.10
CA ALA A 109 3.21 6.80 -6.98
C ALA A 109 4.54 6.04 -7.17
N TRP A 110 5.32 6.44 -8.16
CA TRP A 110 6.66 5.90 -8.36
C TRP A 110 7.52 6.15 -7.12
N GLY A 111 8.10 5.08 -6.58
CA GLY A 111 8.88 5.12 -5.36
C GLY A 111 8.12 4.91 -4.06
N GLU A 112 6.80 4.80 -4.16
CA GLU A 112 5.94 4.55 -3.02
C GLU A 112 5.55 3.08 -2.95
N ILE A 113 5.30 2.65 -1.71
CA ILE A 113 4.75 1.33 -1.42
C ILE A 113 3.61 1.54 -0.46
N GLU A 114 2.43 1.12 -0.88
CA GLU A 114 1.23 1.17 -0.05
C GLU A 114 0.90 -0.21 0.49
N SER A 115 0.25 -0.26 1.65
CA SER A 115 -0.30 -1.49 2.22
C SER A 115 -1.82 -1.49 2.05
N LEU A 116 -2.38 -2.62 1.62
CA LEU A 116 -3.81 -2.79 1.44
C LEU A 116 -4.27 -4.11 2.06
N SER A 117 -5.33 -4.08 2.87
CA SER A 117 -6.01 -5.30 3.31
C SER A 117 -7.13 -5.66 2.33
N VAL A 118 -7.16 -6.88 1.83
CA VAL A 118 -8.17 -7.37 0.88
C VAL A 118 -8.77 -8.69 1.35
N LYS A 119 -10.02 -8.94 0.98
CA LYS A 119 -10.65 -10.24 1.25
C LYS A 119 -9.97 -11.33 0.39
N VAL A 120 -9.77 -12.49 0.99
CA VAL A 120 -9.29 -13.68 0.30
C VAL A 120 -10.23 -14.03 -0.85
N GLY A 121 -9.66 -14.48 -1.96
CA GLY A 121 -10.41 -14.90 -3.14
C GLY A 121 -10.74 -13.79 -4.14
N LEU A 122 -10.53 -12.52 -3.78
CA LEU A 122 -10.70 -11.40 -4.71
C LEU A 122 -9.62 -11.41 -5.77
N THR A 123 -10.02 -11.20 -7.03
CA THR A 123 -9.09 -11.01 -8.15
C THR A 123 -8.82 -9.54 -8.33
N LEU A 124 -7.54 -9.19 -8.35
CA LEU A 124 -7.03 -7.85 -8.47
C LEU A 124 -6.30 -7.72 -9.81
N GLU A 125 -6.44 -6.58 -10.47
CA GLU A 125 -5.72 -6.26 -11.70
C GLU A 125 -4.82 -5.04 -11.49
N LEU A 126 -3.59 -5.17 -11.95
CA LEU A 126 -2.53 -4.18 -11.82
C LEU A 126 -2.38 -3.44 -13.13
N HIS A 127 -2.55 -2.13 -13.05
CA HIS A 127 -2.41 -1.24 -14.19
C HIS A 127 -1.24 -0.29 -13.93
N PRO A 128 -0.02 -0.68 -14.35
CA PRO A 128 1.10 0.23 -14.31
C PRO A 128 0.86 1.38 -15.30
N PHE A 129 1.08 2.60 -14.86
CA PHE A 129 1.19 3.74 -15.76
C PHE A 129 2.51 3.60 -16.53
N GLN A 130 2.44 3.79 -17.85
CA GLN A 130 3.58 3.69 -18.76
C GLN A 130 3.57 4.95 -19.61
N ALA A 131 4.60 5.79 -19.50
CA ALA A 131 4.78 6.84 -20.49
C ALA A 131 5.19 6.22 -21.84
N PRO A 132 4.95 6.89 -22.98
CA PRO A 132 5.37 6.39 -24.27
C PRO A 132 6.87 6.09 -24.31
N GLY A 133 7.24 4.84 -24.62
CA GLY A 133 8.63 4.38 -24.66
C GLY A 133 9.18 3.77 -23.37
N GLU A 134 8.41 3.78 -22.27
CA GLU A 134 8.79 3.13 -21.02
C GLU A 134 8.40 1.64 -21.01
N HIS A 135 9.28 0.81 -20.47
CA HIS A 135 9.03 -0.61 -20.26
C HIS A 135 8.79 -0.87 -18.78
N VAL A 136 7.51 -0.94 -18.39
CA VAL A 136 7.13 -1.32 -17.02
C VAL A 136 6.71 -2.77 -16.98
N ARG A 137 7.29 -3.52 -16.04
CA ARG A 137 6.94 -4.91 -15.76
C ARG A 137 6.41 -5.05 -14.36
N VAL A 138 5.55 -6.05 -14.18
CA VAL A 138 4.94 -6.34 -12.90
C VAL A 138 5.49 -7.65 -12.37
N PHE A 139 5.90 -7.63 -11.11
CA PHE A 139 6.42 -8.76 -10.37
C PHE A 139 5.61 -8.98 -9.10
N TYR A 140 5.71 -10.18 -8.55
CA TYR A 140 5.22 -10.50 -7.23
C TYR A 140 6.34 -11.12 -6.38
N GLN A 141 6.19 -10.99 -5.08
CA GLN A 141 6.98 -11.70 -4.09
C GLN A 141 6.07 -12.06 -2.91
N SER A 142 6.07 -13.34 -2.54
CA SER A 142 5.45 -13.87 -1.34
C SER A 142 6.51 -14.49 -0.44
N ARG A 143 6.08 -15.13 0.65
CA ARG A 143 6.97 -15.87 1.55
C ARG A 143 7.72 -17.00 0.84
N THR A 144 7.09 -17.66 -0.13
CA THR A 144 7.57 -18.92 -0.71
C THR A 144 7.98 -18.80 -2.17
N ALA A 145 7.56 -17.74 -2.85
CA ALA A 145 7.78 -17.58 -4.28
C ALA A 145 8.03 -16.11 -4.66
N GLN A 146 8.72 -15.94 -5.79
CA GLN A 146 8.81 -14.66 -6.48
C GLN A 146 8.79 -14.91 -7.97
N GLY A 147 8.27 -13.96 -8.74
CA GLY A 147 8.20 -14.13 -10.19
C GLY A 147 7.65 -12.94 -10.94
N SER A 148 7.74 -13.03 -12.27
CA SER A 148 7.09 -12.10 -13.18
C SER A 148 5.59 -12.40 -13.26
N MET A 149 4.79 -11.36 -13.38
CA MET A 149 3.33 -11.43 -13.47
C MET A 149 2.86 -10.73 -14.76
N PRO A 150 3.07 -11.34 -15.95
CA PRO A 150 2.76 -10.73 -17.24
C PRO A 150 1.25 -10.50 -17.44
N GLY A 151 0.41 -11.35 -16.85
CA GLY A 151 -1.05 -11.19 -16.86
C GLY A 151 -1.56 -10.08 -15.95
N ARG A 152 -0.69 -9.49 -15.11
CA ARG A 152 -1.00 -8.39 -14.19
C ARG A 152 -2.22 -8.64 -13.30
N ARG A 153 -2.56 -9.90 -13.06
CA ARG A 153 -3.69 -10.30 -12.24
C ARG A 153 -3.20 -11.14 -11.09
N TRP A 154 -3.69 -10.84 -9.90
CA TRP A 154 -3.42 -11.60 -8.69
C TRP A 154 -4.72 -11.98 -8.02
N LYS A 155 -4.79 -13.19 -7.50
CA LYS A 155 -5.89 -13.62 -6.64
C LYS A 155 -5.25 -14.05 -5.33
N LEU A 156 -5.55 -13.32 -4.25
CA LEU A 156 -4.98 -13.65 -2.94
C LEU A 156 -5.61 -14.95 -2.44
N GLU A 157 -4.80 -15.98 -2.28
CA GLU A 157 -5.23 -17.27 -1.74
C GLU A 157 -5.06 -17.31 -0.21
N PRO A 158 -5.81 -18.17 0.52
CA PRO A 158 -5.71 -18.25 1.98
C PRO A 158 -4.29 -18.61 2.43
N GLY A 159 -3.74 -17.85 3.39
CA GLY A 159 -2.41 -18.06 3.95
C GLY A 159 -1.26 -17.59 3.06
N GLU A 160 -1.56 -16.89 1.97
CA GLU A 160 -0.56 -16.34 1.06
C GLU A 160 -0.02 -14.98 1.53
N SER A 161 -0.79 -14.26 2.36
CA SER A 161 -0.39 -12.98 2.92
C SER A 161 0.86 -13.11 3.82
N PRO A 162 1.77 -12.11 3.79
CA PRO A 162 1.76 -10.95 2.91
C PRO A 162 2.26 -11.25 1.48
N VAL A 163 1.69 -10.55 0.50
CA VAL A 163 2.16 -10.56 -0.89
C VAL A 163 2.56 -9.16 -1.32
N LEU A 164 3.78 -8.99 -1.81
CA LEU A 164 4.26 -7.75 -2.39
C LEU A 164 4.11 -7.81 -3.90
N LEU A 165 3.29 -6.92 -4.46
CA LEU A 165 3.15 -6.70 -5.89
C LEU A 165 3.92 -5.44 -6.27
N MET A 166 4.70 -5.50 -7.36
CA MET A 166 5.61 -4.42 -7.74
C MET A 166 5.53 -4.13 -9.22
N ALA A 167 5.36 -2.86 -9.59
CA ALA A 167 5.68 -2.34 -10.90
C ALA A 167 7.14 -1.86 -10.90
N VAL A 168 7.91 -2.26 -11.91
CA VAL A 168 9.32 -1.92 -12.05
C VAL A 168 9.57 -1.36 -13.45
N GLU A 169 10.11 -0.15 -13.50
CA GLU A 169 10.45 0.54 -14.75
C GLU A 169 11.85 0.14 -15.24
N GLY A 170 11.98 -0.07 -16.55
CA GLY A 170 13.24 -0.40 -17.22
C GLY A 170 13.62 -1.88 -17.12
N ALA A 171 12.66 -2.75 -16.82
CA ALA A 171 12.87 -4.19 -16.73
C ALA A 171 12.67 -4.89 -18.09
N ASP A 172 13.52 -5.88 -18.38
CA ASP A 172 13.52 -6.65 -19.63
C ASP A 172 12.65 -7.91 -19.56
N ALA A 173 12.44 -8.52 -20.74
CA ALA A 173 11.64 -9.73 -20.98
C ALA A 173 11.93 -10.91 -20.03
N ASP A 174 13.22 -11.10 -19.75
CA ASP A 174 13.74 -12.27 -19.07
C ASP A 174 14.33 -11.91 -17.69
N ASP A 175 14.14 -10.67 -17.24
CA ASP A 175 14.64 -10.24 -15.94
C ASP A 175 13.90 -10.97 -14.81
N THR A 176 14.69 -11.48 -13.85
CA THR A 176 14.20 -11.85 -12.52
C THR A 176 13.85 -10.59 -11.73
N LEU A 177 13.07 -10.73 -10.66
CA LEU A 177 12.78 -9.61 -9.75
C LEU A 177 14.07 -8.93 -9.26
N ASP A 178 15.06 -9.72 -8.83
CA ASP A 178 16.34 -9.20 -8.34
C ASP A 178 17.10 -8.44 -9.44
N SER A 179 17.15 -8.98 -10.66
CA SER A 179 17.78 -8.32 -11.82
C SER A 179 17.06 -7.00 -12.14
N ALA A 180 15.74 -7.03 -12.24
CA ALA A 180 14.90 -5.86 -12.51
C ALA A 180 15.11 -4.77 -11.47
N LEU A 181 15.04 -5.09 -10.17
CA LEU A 181 15.26 -4.13 -9.09
C LEU A 181 16.69 -3.59 -9.07
N SER A 182 17.69 -4.37 -9.50
CA SER A 182 19.08 -3.91 -9.55
C SER A 182 19.34 -2.89 -10.67
N LYS A 183 18.61 -2.98 -11.79
CA LYS A 183 18.74 -2.09 -12.95
C LYS A 183 17.74 -0.94 -12.98
N SER A 184 16.61 -1.11 -12.28
CA SER A 184 15.49 -0.17 -12.36
C SER A 184 15.88 1.25 -11.99
N LEU A 185 15.25 2.20 -12.68
CA LEU A 185 15.29 3.62 -12.37
C LEU A 185 14.25 3.98 -11.31
N SER A 186 13.10 3.29 -11.34
CA SER A 186 11.99 3.50 -10.44
C SER A 186 11.18 2.22 -10.22
N SER A 187 10.43 2.17 -9.12
CA SER A 187 9.55 1.07 -8.74
C SER A 187 8.39 1.56 -7.89
N ALA A 188 7.19 1.02 -8.06
CA ALA A 188 6.03 1.26 -7.21
C ALA A 188 5.49 -0.08 -6.70
N GLY A 189 4.96 -0.13 -5.49
CA GLY A 189 4.53 -1.39 -4.89
C GLY A 189 3.23 -1.31 -4.10
N VAL A 190 2.57 -2.46 -3.97
CA VAL A 190 1.47 -2.68 -3.03
C VAL A 190 1.75 -3.94 -2.23
N VAL A 191 1.72 -3.86 -0.90
CA VAL A 191 1.73 -5.02 -0.01
C VAL A 191 0.29 -5.38 0.31
N LEU A 192 -0.12 -6.58 -0.08
CA LEU A 192 -1.43 -7.14 0.20
C LEU A 192 -1.40 -7.93 1.50
N PHE A 193 -2.36 -7.62 2.36
CA PHE A 193 -2.66 -8.35 3.58
C PHE A 193 -4.04 -8.99 3.48
N GLU A 194 -4.19 -10.15 4.12
CA GLU A 194 -5.51 -10.72 4.34
C GLU A 194 -6.31 -9.82 5.28
N LEU A 195 -7.51 -9.44 4.84
CA LEU A 195 -8.49 -8.83 5.73
C LEU A 195 -9.01 -9.94 6.66
N ALA A 196 -8.72 -9.83 7.96
CA ALA A 196 -9.28 -10.74 8.95
C ALA A 196 -10.81 -10.69 8.86
N GLU A 197 -11.46 -11.85 8.79
CA GLU A 197 -12.90 -11.91 9.01
C GLU A 197 -13.15 -11.46 10.46
N GLU A 198 -13.94 -10.41 10.65
CA GLU A 198 -14.47 -10.09 11.97
C GLU A 198 -15.24 -11.32 12.44
N ALA A 199 -14.78 -11.92 13.55
CA ALA A 199 -15.54 -12.99 14.19
C ALA A 199 -16.94 -12.46 14.49
N PRO A 200 -18.02 -13.23 14.24
CA PRO A 200 -19.35 -12.79 14.63
C PRO A 200 -19.34 -12.50 16.14
N GLU A 201 -19.80 -11.31 16.52
CA GLU A 201 -20.10 -11.01 17.91
C GLU A 201 -21.19 -11.98 18.37
N ASP A 202 -20.83 -12.94 19.24
CA ASP A 202 -21.75 -13.82 19.96
C ASP A 202 -22.50 -13.06 21.07
#